data_AF-A0A5C5VY41-F1
#
_entry.id   AF-A0A5C5VY41-F1
#
_cell.length_a   1.000
_cell.length_b   1.000
_cell.length_c   1.000
_cell.angle_alpha   90.00
_cell.angle_beta   90.00
_cell.angle_gamma   90.00
#
_symmetry.space_group_name_H-M   'P 1'
#
loop_
_entity.id
_entity.type
_entity.pdbx_description
1 polymer ?
#
loop_
_entity_poly.entity_id
_entity_poly.type
_entity_poly.pdbx_seq_one_letter_code
_entity_poly.pdbx_strand_id
1 'polypeptide(L)' 'MTTNPPASYECPKCGCPEAHPLSVRSRNISRKNDHGERITITRVVTRCECDFCGAHSSQRVDLPTSPVSDDSSS' A
#
# COMPACT_ATOMS: atom_id res chain seq x y z
N MET A 1 9.00 0.71 -23.01
CA MET A 1 7.77 1.21 -22.38
C MET A 1 8.12 1.55 -20.95
N THR A 2 8.26 2.84 -20.65
CA THR A 2 8.59 3.31 -19.31
C THR A 2 7.39 2.99 -18.42
N THR A 3 7.58 2.05 -17.50
CA THR A 3 6.60 1.72 -16.47
C THR A 3 6.38 2.96 -15.64
N ASN A 4 5.29 3.69 -15.89
CA ASN A 4 4.81 4.75 -15.02
C ASN A 4 4.65 4.16 -13.61
N PRO A 5 5.49 4.54 -12.62
CA PRO A 5 5.09 4.27 -11.25
C PRO A 5 3.77 5.03 -11.02
N PRO A 6 2.76 4.39 -10.39
CA PRO A 6 1.53 5.10 -10.12
C PRO A 6 1.83 6.25 -9.15
N ALA A 7 1.18 7.36 -9.45
CA ALA A 7 0.87 8.48 -8.57
C ALA A 7 2.06 9.36 -8.14
N SER A 8 2.13 10.55 -8.74
CA SER A 8 2.59 11.74 -8.02
C SER A 8 1.90 11.75 -6.65
N TYR A 9 2.66 11.58 -5.57
CA TYR A 9 2.11 11.57 -4.22
C TYR A 9 1.87 13.02 -3.81
N GLU A 10 0.61 13.45 -3.82
CA GLU A 10 0.26 14.77 -3.33
C GLU A 10 0.46 14.84 -1.82
N CYS A 11 1.22 15.83 -1.36
CA CYS A 11 1.37 16.07 0.05
C CYS A 11 0.04 16.56 0.64
N PRO A 12 -0.51 15.92 1.68
CA PRO A 12 -1.75 16.38 2.31
C PRO A 12 -1.61 17.74 3.02
N LYS A 13 -0.38 18.23 3.22
CA LYS A 13 -0.10 19.51 3.88
C LYS A 13 -0.02 20.69 2.89
N CYS A 14 0.70 20.55 1.77
CA CYS A 14 0.81 21.61 0.76
C CYS A 14 0.05 21.39 -0.55
N GLY A 15 -0.54 20.21 -0.78
CA GLY A 15 -1.16 19.86 -2.07
C GLY A 15 -0.17 19.73 -3.23
N CYS A 16 1.13 19.79 -2.92
CA CYS A 16 2.25 19.72 -3.84
C CYS A 16 2.45 18.24 -4.29
N PRO A 17 2.62 17.97 -5.60
CA PRO A 17 2.69 16.61 -6.16
C PRO A 17 4.05 15.91 -5.95
N GLU A 18 5.03 16.64 -5.42
CA GLU A 18 6.40 16.20 -5.19
C GLU A 18 6.55 15.68 -3.75
N ALA A 19 6.10 14.44 -3.53
CA ALA A 19 6.49 13.66 -2.37
C ALA A 19 7.11 12.34 -2.79
N HIS A 20 8.25 12.00 -2.20
CA HIS A 20 8.97 10.77 -2.48
C HIS A 20 8.74 9.74 -1.36
N PRO A 21 8.72 8.44 -1.68
CA PRO A 21 8.61 7.39 -0.68
C PRO A 21 9.93 7.24 0.11
N LEU A 22 9.85 7.37 1.44
CA LEU A 22 10.97 7.12 2.36
C LEU A 22 11.13 5.64 2.68
N SER A 23 10.03 4.93 2.88
CA SER A 23 10.06 3.52 3.26
C SER A 23 8.76 2.83 2.92
N VAL A 24 8.85 1.60 2.44
CA VAL A 24 7.71 0.72 2.21
C VAL A 24 7.81 -0.47 3.16
N ARG A 25 6.75 -0.74 3.91
CA ARG A 25 6.64 -1.92 4.77
C ARG A 25 5.36 -2.66 4.44
N SER A 26 5.47 -3.95 4.18
CA SER A 26 4.33 -4.85 4.02
C SER A 26 4.23 -5.80 5.20
N ARG A 27 3.00 -6.14 5.61
CA ARG A 27 2.75 -7.21 6.57
C ARG A 27 1.42 -7.90 6.28
N ASN A 28 1.38 -9.21 6.49
CA ASN A 28 0.13 -9.97 6.37
C ASN A 28 -0.66 -9.83 7.66
N ILE A 29 -1.96 -9.57 7.55
CA ILE A 29 -2.89 -9.52 8.68
C ILE A 29 -4.12 -10.35 8.36
N SER A 30 -4.59 -11.14 9.33
CA SER A 30 -5.90 -11.80 9.22
C SER A 30 -7.00 -10.85 9.70
N ARG A 31 -8.07 -10.71 8.93
CA ARG A 31 -9.29 -9.98 9.30
C ARG A 31 -10.51 -10.80 8.92
N LYS A 32 -11.65 -10.55 9.58
CA LYS A 32 -12.94 -11.03 9.08
C LYS A 32 -13.49 -10.03 8.07
N ASN A 33 -14.03 -10.50 6.95
CA ASN A 33 -14.82 -9.66 6.05
C ASN A 33 -16.24 -9.44 6.63
N ASP A 34 -17.07 -8.67 5.94
CA ASP A 34 -18.45 -8.38 6.37
C ASP A 34 -19.36 -9.63 6.40
N HIS A 35 -18.94 -10.72 5.75
CA HIS A 35 -19.61 -12.03 5.75
C HIS A 35 -19.13 -12.93 6.92
N GLY A 36 -18.21 -12.44 7.76
CA GLY A 36 -17.65 -13.19 8.89
C GLY A 36 -16.55 -14.18 8.54
N GLU A 37 -16.17 -14.29 7.27
CA GLU A 37 -15.10 -15.17 6.79
C GLU A 37 -13.72 -14.57 7.10
N ARG A 38 -12.80 -15.43 7.55
CA ARG A 38 -11.43 -15.01 7.85
C ARG A 38 -10.62 -14.91 6.56
N ILE A 39 -10.30 -13.69 6.16
CA ILE A 39 -9.41 -13.38 5.04
C ILE A 39 -8.04 -12.95 5.55
N THR A 40 -7.01 -13.24 4.76
CA THR A 40 -5.68 -12.67 4.97
C THR A 40 -5.48 -11.57 3.94
N ILE A 41 -5.06 -10.40 4.41
CA ILE A 41 -4.74 -9.25 3.55
C ILE A 41 -3.30 -8.83 3.78
N THR A 42 -2.66 -8.37 2.72
CA THR A 42 -1.32 -7.78 2.76
C THR A 42 -1.49 -6.28 2.96
N ARG A 43 -1.20 -5.81 4.17
CA ARG A 43 -1.18 -4.37 4.45
C ARG A 43 0.15 -3.79 4.02
N VAL A 44 0.12 -2.89 3.05
CA VAL A 44 1.27 -2.09 2.61
C VAL A 44 1.15 -0.70 3.23
N VAL A 45 2.21 -0.28 3.93
CA VAL A 45 2.35 1.07 4.48
C VAL A 45 3.54 1.74 3.82
N THR A 46 3.26 2.81 3.08
CA THR A 46 4.28 3.65 2.45
C THR A 46 4.38 4.94 3.24
N ARG A 47 5.58 5.22 3.77
CA ARG A 47 5.90 6.55 4.31
C ARG A 47 6.44 7.40 3.19
N CYS A 48 5.90 8.60 3.05
CA CYS A 48 6.36 9.58 2.08
C CYS A 48 6.80 10.86 2.80
N GLU A 49 7.76 11.55 2.22
CA GLU A 49 8.17 12.89 2.62
C GLU A 49 7.97 13.84 1.45
N CYS A 50 7.41 15.01 1.74
CA CYS A 50 7.24 16.06 0.75
C CYS A 50 8.55 16.81 0.55
N ASP A 51 9.00 16.92 -0.70
CA ASP A 51 10.23 17.62 -1.07
C ASP A 51 10.18 19.13 -0.78
N PHE A 52 8.99 19.72 -0.80
CA PHE A 52 8.80 21.16 -0.61
C PHE A 52 8.71 21.59 0.86
N CYS A 53 7.90 20.88 1.66
CA CYS A 53 7.60 21.29 3.04
C CYS A 53 8.15 20.35 4.11
N GLY A 54 8.83 19.25 3.71
CA GLY A 54 9.37 18.22 4.62
C GLY A 54 8.30 17.47 5.41
N ALA A 55 7.02 17.60 5.06
CA ALA A 55 5.95 16.95 5.80
C ALA A 55 5.93 15.45 5.52
N HIS A 56 5.85 14.66 6.59
CA HIS A 56 5.72 13.21 6.49
C HIS A 56 4.25 12.80 6.39
N SER A 57 3.95 11.89 5.47
CA SER A 57 2.65 11.24 5.34
C SER A 57 2.81 9.72 5.32
N SER A 58 1.74 9.01 5.69
CA SER A 58 1.70 7.54 5.62
C SER A 58 0.47 7.11 4.84
N GLN A 59 0.68 6.58 3.63
CA GLN A 59 -0.38 5.93 2.88
C GLN A 59 -0.47 4.46 3.29
N ARG A 60 -1.70 3.99 3.46
CA ARG A 60 -2.00 2.60 3.79
C ARG A 60 -2.88 2.04 2.70
N VAL A 61 -2.43 0.96 2.09
CA VAL A 61 -3.18 0.21 1.10
C VAL A 61 -3.30 -1.23 1.61
N ASP A 62 -4.53 -1.70 1.73
CA ASP A 62 -4.82 -3.09 2.08
C ASP A 62 -5.05 -3.84 0.75
N LEU A 63 -4.13 -4.74 0.39
CA LEU A 63 -4.23 -5.58 -0.81
C LEU A 63 -4.75 -6.97 -0.42
N PRO A 64 -5.63 -7.59 -1.22
CA PRO A 64 -5.96 -8.99 -1.02
C PRO A 64 -4.68 -9.82 -1.15
N THR A 65 -4.41 -10.69 -0.17
CA THR A 65 -3.40 -11.72 -0.40
C THR A 65 -4.03 -12.70 -1.37
N SER A 66 -3.44 -12.89 -2.57
CA SER A 66 -3.95 -13.89 -3.51
C SER A 66 -4.14 -15.22 -2.75
N PRO A 67 -5.29 -15.89 -2.87
CA PRO A 67 -5.38 -17.27 -2.40
C PRO A 67 -4.23 -18.02 -3.05
N VAL A 68 -3.47 -18.79 -2.25
CA VAL A 68 -2.51 -19.73 -2.82
C VAL A 68 -3.32 -20.62 -3.73
N SER A 69 -3.05 -20.60 -5.04
CA SER A 69 -3.60 -21.60 -5.96
C SER A 69 -3.04 -22.95 -5.51
N ASP A 70 -3.87 -23.75 -4.84
CA ASP A 70 -3.56 -25.13 -4.51
C ASP A 70 -3.61 -25.92 -5.83
N ASP A 71 -2.49 -25.96 -6.56
CA ASP A 71 -2.30 -26.97 -7.59
C ASP A 71 -1.94 -28.28 -6.89
N SER A 72 -2.96 -28.93 -6.35
CA SER A 72 -2.92 -30.34 -5.99
C SER A 72 -3.86 -31.10 -6.92
N SER A 73 -3.47 -31.26 -8.18
CA SER A 73 -3.92 -32.40 -8.99
C SER A 73 -2.87 -33.51 -8.85
N SER A 74 -3.28 -34.67 -8.34
CA SER A 74 -2.45 -35.88 -8.22
C SER A 74 -2.07 -36.47 -9.58
#